data_AF-A0A6I5E9U1-F1
#
_entry.id   AF-A0A6I5E9U1-F1
#
_cell.length_a   1.000
_cell.length_b   1.000
_cell.length_c   1.000
_cell.angle_alpha   90.00
_cell.angle_beta   90.00
_cell.angle_gamma   90.00
#
_symmetry.space_group_name_H-M   'P 1'
#
loop_
_entity.id
_entity.type
_entity.pdbx_description
1 polymer ?
#
loop_
_entity_poly.entity_id
_entity_poly.type
_entity_poly.pdbx_seq_one_letter_code
_entity_poly.pdbx_strand_id
1 'polypeptide(L)'
;MDKQVHDPPSAGRPASPGCAPGGCLRCAGPRLAAGLHGAGRPRRCLRPCCSGPCRRPRRLVFCTPAGRPRVRRHRGARTRRGPDSKTSKDRSGVESVAGQDVRGILPEGLGAAVRDTAEEIAALLRGGADMGRGVPGSQWTVGQAAAHLAQAGELMADIAAGRARSWGDGTPQSLAAANERALAAFGERRAEPLAAMIVAQADACVTALEESAAGAALVSPLGPMGPGVLGSYLLTHMLGHGYDLARALGCAHMIDRARVELTLPFLITAMPRVSEPARTAGLSASYAIRLWGGGRFGVRVAGGAVAVGPRPPDRPDCTILIEPVTFLLMALGRRGQWSAIAQGRILAWGRRPWLAPRFPALFTAP
;
A
#
# COMPACT_ATOMS: atom_id res chain seq x y z
N MET A 1 -2.01 5.86 8.73
CA MET A 1 -1.36 4.55 8.94
C MET A 1 0.06 4.84 9.33
N ASP A 2 0.09 5.27 10.59
CA ASP A 2 0.98 6.23 11.21
C ASP A 2 2.45 5.84 11.04
N LYS A 3 3.05 6.34 9.95
CA LYS A 3 4.49 6.57 9.92
C LYS A 3 4.75 8.02 10.29
N GLN A 4 5.25 8.24 11.50
CA GLN A 4 5.97 9.48 11.78
C GLN A 4 7.25 9.48 10.95
N VAL A 5 7.20 10.14 9.80
CA VAL A 5 8.39 10.62 9.09
C VAL A 5 8.58 12.05 9.54
N HIS A 6 9.53 12.29 10.45
CA HIS A 6 10.02 13.64 10.68
C HIS A 6 11.05 13.97 9.59
N ASP A 7 10.79 15.05 8.85
CA ASP A 7 11.86 15.73 8.12
C ASP A 7 12.90 16.25 9.13
N PRO A 8 14.20 16.06 8.90
CA PRO A 8 15.20 16.68 9.75
C PRO A 8 15.08 18.21 9.63
N PRO A 9 15.16 18.98 10.73
CA PRO A 9 15.13 20.43 10.65
C PRO A 9 16.30 20.90 9.78
N SER A 10 15.97 21.74 8.79
CA SER A 10 16.95 22.50 8.03
C SER A 10 17.89 23.21 9.00
N ALA A 11 19.16 22.85 8.98
CA ALA A 11 20.20 23.46 9.79
C ALA A 11 20.29 24.96 9.43
N GLY A 12 19.62 25.78 10.25
CA GLY A 12 19.82 27.22 10.27
C GLY A 12 21.27 27.49 10.66
N ARG A 13 21.95 28.28 9.84
CA ARG A 13 23.31 28.79 10.10
C ARG A 13 23.39 29.34 11.53
N PRO A 14 24.38 28.95 12.34
CA PRO A 14 24.59 29.60 13.62
C PRO A 14 25.06 31.04 13.40
N ALA A 15 24.40 31.97 14.08
CA ALA A 15 24.87 33.33 14.23
C ALA A 15 26.16 33.35 15.07
N SER A 16 27.10 34.19 14.64
CA SER A 16 28.41 34.42 15.29
C SER A 16 28.28 34.77 16.78
N PRO A 17 29.10 34.20 17.68
CA PRO A 17 29.17 34.68 19.04
C PRO A 17 30.07 35.92 19.14
N GLY A 18 29.55 36.95 19.78
CA GLY A 18 30.28 38.17 20.14
C GLY A 18 31.33 37.92 21.21
N CYS A 19 32.40 38.71 21.12
CA CYS A 19 33.51 38.79 22.06
C CYS A 19 33.09 39.12 23.49
N ALA A 20 33.72 38.44 24.46
CA ALA A 20 34.15 39.05 25.71
C ALA A 20 35.47 38.38 26.19
N PRO A 21 36.34 39.10 26.92
CA PRO A 21 37.76 38.76 27.07
C PRO A 21 38.10 38.12 28.41
N GLY A 22 39.24 37.41 28.45
CA GLY A 22 40.03 37.23 29.67
C GLY A 22 40.40 35.79 30.01
N GLY A 23 41.71 35.55 30.21
CA GLY A 23 42.20 34.41 30.99
C GLY A 23 43.29 33.57 30.31
N CYS A 24 44.53 34.05 30.38
CA CYS A 24 45.75 33.28 30.12
C CYS A 24 45.86 32.06 31.06
N LEU A 25 46.33 30.91 30.56
CA LEU A 25 47.45 30.16 31.16
C LEU A 25 47.98 29.04 30.24
N ARG A 26 49.31 28.95 30.21
CA ARG A 26 50.22 28.03 29.50
C ARG A 26 50.02 26.57 29.98
N CYS A 27 50.42 25.49 29.31
CA CYS A 27 51.77 25.05 28.95
C CYS A 27 51.64 23.75 28.10
N ALA A 28 52.36 23.65 26.97
CA ALA A 28 53.52 22.75 26.76
C ALA A 28 53.19 21.33 26.23
N GLY A 29 53.69 21.03 25.02
CA GLY A 29 53.90 19.67 24.52
C GLY A 29 55.11 18.99 25.18
N PRO A 30 55.63 17.87 24.64
CA PRO A 30 56.22 17.90 23.30
C PRO A 30 55.98 16.66 22.41
N ARG A 31 56.38 16.86 21.15
CA ARG A 31 56.61 15.91 20.04
C ARG A 31 57.87 15.05 20.27
N LEU A 32 57.95 13.90 19.58
CA LEU A 32 59.00 13.44 18.64
C LEU A 32 58.74 11.94 18.31
N ALA A 33 58.49 11.54 17.06
CA ALA A 33 59.44 11.23 15.97
C ALA A 33 60.30 9.98 16.25
N ALA A 34 60.65 9.09 15.32
CA ALA A 34 60.31 8.85 13.92
C ALA A 34 61.02 7.53 13.49
N GLY A 35 60.51 6.89 12.43
CA GLY A 35 61.20 5.97 11.50
C GLY A 35 61.63 4.58 11.97
N LEU A 36 61.89 3.60 11.10
CA LEU A 36 61.76 3.47 9.64
C LEU A 36 62.02 1.98 9.28
N HIS A 37 61.47 1.57 8.13
CA HIS A 37 61.91 0.48 7.23
C HIS A 37 61.75 -1.02 7.58
N GLY A 38 61.17 -1.75 6.61
CA GLY A 38 61.33 -3.20 6.45
C GLY A 38 60.34 -3.82 5.46
N ALA A 39 60.70 -3.87 4.19
CA ALA A 39 59.93 -4.52 3.11
C ALA A 39 60.03 -6.06 3.16
N GLY A 40 58.93 -6.77 2.88
CA GLY A 40 58.89 -8.23 2.74
C GLY A 40 57.62 -8.72 2.03
N ARG A 41 57.82 -9.47 0.94
CA ARG A 41 56.87 -9.95 -0.08
C ARG A 41 55.71 -10.87 0.41
N PRO A 42 54.67 -11.08 -0.43
CA PRO A 42 53.39 -11.68 -0.02
C PRO A 42 53.43 -13.22 0.01
N ARG A 43 52.79 -13.81 1.02
CA ARG A 43 52.51 -15.26 1.06
C ARG A 43 51.18 -15.57 0.39
N ARG A 44 51.25 -16.45 -0.62
CA ARG A 44 50.13 -17.17 -1.23
C ARG A 44 49.36 -17.94 -0.16
N CYS A 45 48.05 -17.75 -0.07
CA CYS A 45 47.15 -18.72 0.54
C CYS A 45 46.51 -19.56 -0.57
N LEU A 46 46.83 -20.85 -0.54
CA LEU A 46 46.26 -21.92 -1.34
C LEU A 46 44.89 -22.30 -0.77
N ARG A 47 43.89 -22.46 -1.65
CA ARG A 47 42.69 -23.28 -1.40
C ARG A 47 43.08 -24.77 -1.31
N PRO A 48 42.28 -25.59 -0.61
CA PRO A 48 41.33 -26.51 -1.28
C PRO A 48 39.99 -26.59 -0.48
N CYS A 49 38.88 -27.18 -0.88
CA CYS A 49 38.36 -27.84 -2.08
C CYS A 49 36.83 -27.84 -1.89
N CYS A 50 36.06 -27.36 -2.87
CA CYS A 50 34.61 -27.61 -2.94
C CYS A 50 34.37 -28.70 -3.99
N SER A 51 33.89 -29.86 -3.58
CA SER A 51 33.34 -30.92 -4.42
C SER A 51 31.84 -30.68 -4.65
N GLY A 52 31.41 -30.63 -5.93
CA GLY A 52 30.09 -30.20 -6.43
C GLY A 52 28.94 -31.22 -6.29
N PRO A 53 28.00 -31.38 -7.25
CA PRO A 53 27.94 -30.79 -8.60
C PRO A 53 26.69 -29.94 -8.91
N CYS A 54 26.91 -28.97 -9.80
CA CYS A 54 25.94 -28.10 -10.44
C CYS A 54 25.27 -28.86 -11.61
N ARG A 55 23.95 -29.06 -11.58
CA ARG A 55 23.16 -29.54 -12.74
C ARG A 55 22.37 -28.37 -13.35
N ARG A 56 22.78 -27.94 -14.54
CA ARG A 56 21.94 -27.18 -15.48
C ARG A 56 20.97 -28.11 -16.20
N PRO A 57 19.75 -27.67 -16.54
CA PRO A 57 19.04 -28.21 -17.68
C PRO A 57 19.08 -27.26 -18.88
N ARG A 58 19.40 -27.91 -20.00
CA ARG A 58 19.39 -27.49 -21.40
C ARG A 58 18.15 -26.70 -21.81
N ARG A 59 18.40 -25.75 -22.71
CA ARG A 59 17.45 -25.17 -23.67
C ARG A 59 16.71 -26.29 -24.42
N LEU A 60 15.38 -26.23 -24.43
CA LEU A 60 14.54 -26.94 -25.39
C LEU A 60 13.98 -25.93 -26.37
N VAL A 61 14.47 -26.05 -27.61
CA VAL A 61 13.89 -25.50 -28.82
C VAL A 61 12.65 -26.34 -29.13
N PHE A 62 11.48 -25.73 -29.27
CA PHE A 62 10.33 -26.37 -29.91
C PHE A 62 9.97 -25.60 -31.18
N CYS A 63 10.01 -26.36 -32.28
CA CYS A 63 9.57 -25.98 -33.60
C CYS A 63 8.07 -25.66 -33.62
N THR A 64 7.73 -24.65 -34.42
CA THR A 64 6.40 -24.36 -34.94
C THR A 64 5.93 -25.46 -35.89
N PRO A 65 4.60 -25.66 -35.99
CA PRO A 65 3.98 -26.02 -37.26
C PRO A 65 3.07 -24.89 -37.77
N ALA A 66 3.17 -24.70 -39.08
CA ALA A 66 2.37 -23.83 -39.90
C ALA A 66 0.91 -24.32 -40.05
N GLY A 67 0.05 -23.44 -40.55
CA GLY A 67 -1.09 -23.85 -41.38
C GLY A 67 -2.48 -23.56 -40.84
N ARG A 68 -3.12 -22.51 -41.39
CA ARG A 68 -4.54 -22.14 -41.21
C ARG A 68 -5.47 -23.13 -41.98
N PRO A 69 -6.81 -23.02 -41.87
CA PRO A 69 -7.50 -22.02 -42.68
C PRO A 69 -8.59 -21.20 -41.96
N ARG A 70 -8.78 -20.00 -42.51
CA ARG A 70 -9.88 -19.07 -42.26
C ARG A 70 -11.19 -19.67 -42.76
N VAL A 71 -12.27 -19.57 -41.97
CA VAL A 71 -13.63 -19.62 -42.50
C VAL A 71 -14.25 -18.23 -42.39
N ARG A 72 -14.65 -17.72 -43.55
CA ARG A 72 -15.32 -16.45 -43.79
C ARG A 72 -16.75 -16.80 -44.23
N ARG A 73 -17.77 -16.44 -43.45
CA ARG A 73 -19.18 -16.36 -43.90
C ARG A 73 -19.74 -15.06 -43.34
N HIS A 74 -19.81 -14.03 -44.18
CA HIS A 74 -20.94 -13.62 -45.02
C HIS A 74 -22.04 -12.86 -44.27
N ARG A 75 -22.13 -11.58 -44.65
CA ARG A 75 -23.22 -10.63 -44.42
C ARG A 75 -24.52 -11.16 -45.05
N GLY A 76 -25.64 -10.99 -44.34
CA GLY A 76 -27.00 -10.81 -44.87
C GLY A 76 -27.68 -9.79 -43.94
N ALA A 77 -27.88 -8.55 -44.35
CA ALA A 77 -28.95 -8.03 -45.20
C ALA A 77 -30.21 -7.65 -44.39
N ARG A 78 -30.54 -6.36 -44.52
CA ARG A 78 -31.67 -5.62 -43.95
C ARG A 78 -33.02 -6.18 -44.42
N THR A 79 -34.03 -6.03 -43.59
CA THR A 79 -35.39 -5.69 -44.05
C THR A 79 -35.98 -4.57 -43.19
N ARG A 80 -36.30 -3.45 -43.85
CA ARG A 80 -37.15 -2.36 -43.36
C ARG A 80 -38.62 -2.74 -43.61
N ARG A 81 -39.49 -2.45 -42.65
CA ARG A 81 -40.88 -1.99 -42.86
C ARG A 81 -41.29 -1.15 -41.64
N GLY A 82 -41.77 0.07 -41.88
CA GLY A 82 -42.67 0.79 -40.96
C GLY A 82 -43.99 1.01 -41.69
N PRO A 83 -44.79 2.03 -41.33
CA PRO A 83 -45.13 2.53 -39.98
C PRO A 83 -46.63 2.29 -39.69
N ASP A 84 -47.08 2.47 -38.44
CA ASP A 84 -48.37 3.12 -38.17
C ASP A 84 -48.52 3.49 -36.67
N SER A 85 -49.32 4.52 -36.46
CA SER A 85 -49.25 5.50 -35.38
C SER A 85 -50.31 5.34 -34.28
N LYS A 86 -50.06 6.05 -33.14
CA LYS A 86 -51.00 6.48 -32.06
C LYS A 86 -51.32 5.38 -31.02
N THR A 87 -51.29 5.57 -29.70
CA THR A 87 -51.41 6.76 -28.83
C THR A 87 -51.10 6.38 -27.36
N SER A 88 -50.50 7.32 -26.62
CA SER A 88 -50.77 7.66 -25.20
C SER A 88 -50.31 6.76 -24.03
N LYS A 89 -49.69 7.46 -23.07
CA LYS A 89 -49.62 7.27 -21.59
C LYS A 89 -48.65 6.23 -20.99
N ASP A 90 -47.53 6.79 -20.55
CA ASP A 90 -47.15 6.92 -19.13
C ASP A 90 -47.14 5.64 -18.28
N ARG A 91 -45.94 5.07 -18.10
CA ARG A 91 -45.44 4.53 -16.82
C ARG A 91 -43.95 4.26 -16.93
N SER A 92 -43.20 4.99 -16.10
CA SER A 92 -41.80 4.81 -15.78
C SER A 92 -41.52 3.38 -15.29
N GLY A 93 -41.09 2.52 -16.21
CA GLY A 93 -40.44 1.24 -15.89
C GLY A 93 -38.98 1.50 -15.57
N VAL A 94 -38.66 1.62 -14.28
CA VAL A 94 -37.28 1.45 -13.80
C VAL A 94 -36.95 -0.02 -14.02
N GLU A 95 -36.21 -0.30 -15.08
CA GLU A 95 -35.67 -1.62 -15.37
C GLU A 95 -34.54 -1.88 -14.36
N SER A 96 -34.94 -2.49 -13.24
CA SER A 96 -34.05 -3.03 -12.22
C SER A 96 -33.23 -4.15 -12.85
N VAL A 97 -31.99 -3.83 -13.23
CA VAL A 97 -30.99 -4.88 -13.52
C VAL A 97 -30.47 -5.39 -12.18
N ALA A 98 -31.28 -6.23 -11.55
CA ALA A 98 -30.81 -7.21 -10.60
C ALA A 98 -29.94 -8.21 -11.36
N GLY A 99 -28.72 -8.44 -10.87
CA GLY A 99 -27.82 -9.39 -11.49
C GLY A 99 -26.46 -9.49 -10.83
N GLN A 100 -26.40 -9.62 -9.49
CA GLN A 100 -25.43 -10.47 -8.79
C GLN A 100 -26.02 -10.89 -7.43
N ASP A 101 -26.49 -12.12 -7.34
CA ASP A 101 -26.88 -12.87 -6.15
C ASP A 101 -26.33 -14.29 -6.41
N VAL A 102 -25.60 -15.04 -5.58
CA VAL A 102 -25.23 -15.05 -4.15
C VAL A 102 -23.86 -15.76 -4.07
N ARG A 103 -22.92 -15.27 -3.23
CA ARG A 103 -22.06 -16.05 -2.30
C ARG A 103 -20.80 -15.25 -1.91
N GLY A 104 -20.79 -14.77 -0.67
CA GLY A 104 -19.71 -14.01 -0.04
C GLY A 104 -20.10 -12.55 0.20
N ILE A 105 -20.24 -12.15 1.47
CA ILE A 105 -20.34 -10.73 1.89
C ILE A 105 -19.04 -9.99 1.59
N LEU A 106 -17.94 -10.75 1.59
CA LEU A 106 -16.63 -10.31 1.17
C LEU A 106 -16.46 -10.52 -0.35
N PRO A 107 -15.78 -9.59 -1.03
CA PRO A 107 -15.28 -9.82 -2.38
C PRO A 107 -14.54 -11.17 -2.49
N GLU A 108 -14.72 -11.85 -3.62
CA GLU A 108 -14.06 -13.12 -3.89
C GLU A 108 -12.55 -13.03 -3.67
N GLY A 109 -11.99 -13.99 -2.92
CA GLY A 109 -10.57 -14.05 -2.61
C GLY A 109 -10.07 -13.10 -1.50
N LEU A 110 -10.89 -12.17 -1.00
CA LEU A 110 -10.44 -11.22 0.04
C LEU A 110 -10.09 -11.92 1.35
N GLY A 111 -10.96 -12.82 1.84
CA GLY A 111 -10.71 -13.56 3.09
C GLY A 111 -9.45 -14.42 3.01
N ALA A 112 -9.25 -15.12 1.89
CA ALA A 112 -8.03 -15.89 1.64
C ALA A 112 -6.79 -14.99 1.60
N ALA A 113 -6.84 -13.86 0.87
CA ALA A 113 -5.73 -12.93 0.78
C ALA A 113 -5.32 -12.35 2.15
N VAL A 114 -6.29 -12.06 3.04
CA VAL A 114 -6.01 -11.63 4.42
C VAL A 114 -5.30 -12.74 5.20
N ARG A 115 -5.84 -13.97 5.21
CA ARG A 115 -5.25 -15.11 5.92
C ARG A 115 -3.84 -15.44 5.39
N ASP A 116 -3.66 -15.50 4.08
CA ASP A 116 -2.36 -15.78 3.45
C ASP A 116 -1.34 -14.69 3.77
N THR A 117 -1.74 -13.41 3.75
CA THR A 117 -0.86 -12.30 4.14
C THR A 117 -0.45 -12.41 5.61
N ALA A 118 -1.36 -12.84 6.49
CA ALA A 118 -1.05 -13.06 7.91
C ALA A 118 0.02 -14.14 8.08
N GLU A 119 -0.14 -15.25 7.38
CA GLU A 119 0.80 -16.37 7.42
C GLU A 119 2.16 -16.01 6.82
N GLU A 120 2.19 -15.26 5.72
CA GLU A 120 3.45 -14.78 5.13
C GLU A 120 4.21 -13.85 6.10
N ILE A 121 3.49 -12.96 6.81
CA ILE A 121 4.09 -12.11 7.85
C ILE A 121 4.56 -12.96 9.04
N ALA A 122 3.75 -13.91 9.50
CA ALA A 122 4.11 -14.82 10.57
C ALA A 122 5.37 -15.62 10.24
N ALA A 123 5.46 -16.16 9.01
CA ALA A 123 6.62 -16.88 8.52
C ALA A 123 7.89 -16.01 8.51
N LEU A 124 7.78 -14.73 8.13
CA LEU A 124 8.91 -13.79 8.23
C LEU A 124 9.41 -13.62 9.66
N LEU A 125 8.52 -13.53 10.64
CA LEU A 125 8.89 -13.40 12.05
C LEU A 125 9.52 -14.69 12.58
N ARG A 126 8.92 -15.85 12.28
CA ARG A 126 9.38 -17.18 12.72
C ARG A 126 10.73 -17.57 12.12
N GLY A 127 11.11 -17.01 10.97
CA GLY A 127 12.36 -17.28 10.26
C GLY A 127 13.65 -16.78 10.92
N GLY A 128 13.67 -16.58 12.25
CA GLY A 128 14.83 -16.06 12.98
C GLY A 128 15.00 -14.55 12.87
N ALA A 129 13.90 -13.80 12.81
CA ALA A 129 13.93 -12.34 12.69
C ALA A 129 14.66 -11.67 13.87
N ASP A 130 15.53 -10.71 13.56
CA ASP A 130 16.04 -9.77 14.56
C ASP A 130 14.93 -8.77 14.92
N MET A 131 14.24 -9.06 16.02
CA MET A 131 13.12 -8.25 16.52
C MET A 131 13.54 -6.85 17.02
N GLY A 132 14.83 -6.67 17.32
CA GLY A 132 15.40 -5.38 17.74
C GLY A 132 15.77 -4.47 16.56
N ARG A 133 15.82 -5.01 15.34
CA ARG A 133 16.20 -4.26 14.14
C ARG A 133 15.24 -3.11 13.87
N GLY A 134 15.76 -1.93 13.56
CA GLY A 134 14.95 -0.78 13.16
C GLY A 134 14.26 -0.99 11.81
N VAL A 135 13.00 -0.55 11.70
CA VAL A 135 12.26 -0.53 10.44
C VAL A 135 12.65 0.71 9.64
N PRO A 136 13.12 0.58 8.38
CA PRO A 136 13.57 1.74 7.61
C PRO A 136 12.48 2.81 7.45
N GLY A 137 12.82 4.07 7.74
CA GLY A 137 11.90 5.20 7.68
C GLY A 137 10.79 5.17 8.75
N SER A 138 11.06 4.52 9.89
CA SER A 138 10.19 4.48 11.07
C SER A 138 11.05 4.55 12.34
N GLN A 139 10.45 4.98 13.45
CA GLN A 139 11.07 4.93 14.78
C GLN A 139 10.89 3.55 15.45
N TRP A 140 10.13 2.65 14.83
CA TRP A 140 9.82 1.34 15.39
C TRP A 140 10.87 0.29 15.03
N THR A 141 11.11 -0.61 15.96
CA THR A 141 11.77 -1.90 15.69
C THR A 141 10.81 -2.87 14.99
N VAL A 142 11.35 -3.95 14.44
CA VAL A 142 10.59 -5.08 13.90
C VAL A 142 9.57 -5.58 14.93
N GLY A 143 9.98 -5.77 16.19
CA GLY A 143 9.08 -6.22 17.25
C GLY A 143 7.98 -5.22 17.61
N GLN A 144 8.27 -3.91 17.58
CA GLN A 144 7.25 -2.87 17.77
C GLN A 144 6.24 -2.84 16.63
N ALA A 145 6.70 -2.94 15.38
CA ALA A 145 5.82 -2.98 14.21
C ALA A 145 4.95 -4.25 14.18
N ALA A 146 5.50 -5.41 14.54
CA ALA A 146 4.74 -6.65 14.66
C ALA A 146 3.73 -6.59 15.81
N ALA A 147 4.10 -6.01 16.95
CA ALA A 147 3.20 -5.81 18.08
C ALA A 147 2.04 -4.87 17.73
N HIS A 148 2.32 -3.76 17.04
CA HIS A 148 1.29 -2.88 16.52
C HIS A 148 0.35 -3.61 15.56
N LEU A 149 0.89 -4.43 14.64
CA LEU A 149 0.08 -5.17 13.68
C LEU A 149 -0.85 -6.17 14.39
N ALA A 150 -0.37 -6.85 15.43
CA ALA A 150 -1.21 -7.71 16.26
C ALA A 150 -2.33 -6.91 16.97
N GLN A 151 -2.00 -5.79 17.63
CA GLN A 151 -3.04 -4.98 18.29
C GLN A 151 -4.06 -4.39 17.31
N ALA A 152 -3.61 -3.96 16.14
CA ALA A 152 -4.48 -3.48 15.07
C ALA A 152 -5.37 -4.60 14.51
N GLY A 153 -4.84 -5.83 14.39
CA GLY A 153 -5.61 -7.01 14.02
C GLY A 153 -6.73 -7.31 15.01
N GLU A 154 -6.43 -7.27 16.32
CA GLU A 154 -7.44 -7.43 17.37
C GLU A 154 -8.53 -6.36 17.25
N LEU A 155 -8.15 -5.09 17.09
CA LEU A 155 -9.10 -4.01 16.91
C LEU A 155 -10.02 -4.24 15.71
N MET A 156 -9.48 -4.66 14.56
CA MET A 156 -10.29 -4.95 13.37
C MET A 156 -11.22 -6.15 13.58
N ALA A 157 -10.79 -7.19 14.29
CA ALA A 157 -11.62 -8.34 14.64
C ALA A 157 -12.76 -7.95 15.59
N ASP A 158 -12.50 -7.08 16.56
CA ASP A 158 -13.52 -6.53 17.46
C ASP A 158 -14.56 -5.71 16.70
N ILE A 159 -14.11 -4.80 15.82
CA ILE A 159 -15.01 -4.00 14.99
C ILE A 159 -15.86 -4.91 14.10
N ALA A 160 -15.25 -5.91 13.45
CA ALA A 160 -15.97 -6.87 12.61
C ALA A 160 -17.04 -7.64 13.38
N ALA A 161 -16.76 -7.98 14.65
CA ALA A 161 -17.72 -8.64 15.53
C ALA A 161 -18.73 -7.68 16.19
N GLY A 162 -18.75 -6.40 15.81
CA GLY A 162 -19.66 -5.40 16.37
C GLY A 162 -19.34 -4.97 17.81
N ARG A 163 -18.14 -5.27 18.32
CA ARG A 163 -17.71 -4.86 19.67
C ARG A 163 -17.25 -3.42 19.67
N ALA A 164 -17.68 -2.66 20.67
CA ALA A 164 -17.24 -1.28 20.86
C ALA A 164 -15.78 -1.24 21.33
N ARG A 165 -14.94 -0.47 20.63
CA ARG A 165 -13.58 -0.12 21.06
C ARG A 165 -13.38 1.38 20.92
N SER A 166 -12.43 1.94 21.68
CA SER A 166 -12.02 3.33 21.56
C SER A 166 -10.70 3.41 20.80
N TRP A 167 -10.59 4.36 19.88
CA TRP A 167 -9.42 4.61 19.03
C TRP A 167 -9.17 6.11 18.84
N GLY A 168 -9.54 6.92 19.84
CA GLY A 168 -9.49 8.37 19.75
C GLY A 168 -10.66 8.96 18.95
N ASP A 169 -10.45 10.15 18.37
CA ASP A 169 -11.48 10.90 17.61
C ASP A 169 -11.45 10.63 16.09
N GLY A 170 -10.56 9.73 15.64
CA GLY A 170 -10.38 9.38 14.23
C GLY A 170 -9.50 10.35 13.44
N THR A 171 -8.99 11.42 14.04
CA THR A 171 -7.95 12.25 13.42
C THR A 171 -6.61 11.51 13.38
N PRO A 172 -5.74 11.78 12.38
CA PRO A 172 -4.42 11.14 12.32
C PRO A 172 -3.60 11.28 13.61
N GLN A 173 -3.63 12.45 14.24
CA GLN A 173 -2.90 12.73 15.47
C GLN A 173 -3.45 11.93 16.66
N SER A 174 -4.79 11.85 16.79
CA SER A 174 -5.42 11.09 17.85
C SER A 174 -5.21 9.59 17.69
N LEU A 175 -5.22 9.10 16.44
CA LEU A 175 -4.91 7.70 16.12
C LEU A 175 -3.46 7.38 16.44
N ALA A 176 -2.51 8.22 16.03
CA ALA A 176 -1.10 8.05 16.38
C ALA A 176 -0.90 8.01 17.91
N ALA A 177 -1.50 8.93 18.65
CA ALA A 177 -1.41 8.96 20.11
C ALA A 177 -2.11 7.75 20.79
N ALA A 178 -3.19 7.23 20.20
CA ALA A 178 -3.84 6.00 20.67
C ALA A 178 -2.95 4.78 20.42
N ASN A 179 -2.33 4.70 19.24
CA ASN A 179 -1.40 3.64 18.86
C ASN A 179 -0.15 3.63 19.75
N GLU A 180 0.42 4.79 20.04
CA GLU A 180 1.56 4.92 20.96
C GLU A 180 1.20 4.43 22.38
N ARG A 181 0.06 4.83 22.92
CA ARG A 181 -0.42 4.36 24.22
C ARG A 181 -0.66 2.85 24.25
N ALA A 182 -1.30 2.31 23.21
CA ALA A 182 -1.55 0.88 23.09
C ALA A 182 -0.23 0.09 23.03
N LEU A 183 0.75 0.57 22.26
CA LEU A 183 2.05 -0.09 22.12
C LEU A 183 2.90 0.02 23.40
N ALA A 184 2.80 1.13 24.14
CA ALA A 184 3.45 1.29 25.44
C ALA A 184 2.86 0.37 26.51
N ALA A 185 1.53 0.15 26.49
CA ALA A 185 0.85 -0.76 27.41
C ALA A 185 1.06 -2.25 27.07
N PHE A 186 1.41 -2.57 25.83
CA PHE A 186 1.60 -3.95 25.38
C PHE A 186 3.09 -4.26 25.22
N GLY A 187 3.66 -4.98 26.19
CA GLY A 187 5.10 -5.22 26.27
C GLY A 187 5.66 -6.36 25.38
N GLU A 188 4.83 -7.16 24.72
CA GLU A 188 5.29 -8.31 23.95
C GLU A 188 6.04 -7.89 22.67
N ARG A 189 7.24 -8.43 22.45
CA ARG A 189 8.12 -8.10 21.31
C ARG A 189 8.75 -9.33 20.67
N ARG A 190 8.44 -10.54 21.16
CA ARG A 190 9.01 -11.79 20.65
C ARG A 190 8.32 -12.21 19.36
N ALA A 191 9.07 -12.88 18.49
CA ALA A 191 8.60 -13.31 17.17
C ALA A 191 7.40 -14.26 17.25
N GLU A 192 7.53 -15.38 17.96
CA GLU A 192 6.53 -16.45 17.94
C GLU A 192 5.13 -16.03 18.46
N PRO A 193 5.00 -15.36 19.62
CA PRO A 193 3.68 -14.94 20.10
C PRO A 193 3.02 -13.93 19.17
N LEU A 194 3.80 -12.96 18.66
CA LEU A 194 3.26 -11.94 17.76
C LEU A 194 2.83 -12.57 16.43
N ALA A 195 3.60 -13.51 15.89
CA ALA A 195 3.24 -14.27 14.70
C ALA A 195 1.91 -15.03 14.92
N ALA A 196 1.75 -15.72 16.05
CA ALA A 196 0.53 -16.43 16.39
C ALA A 196 -0.68 -15.47 16.54
N MET A 197 -0.49 -14.32 17.19
CA MET A 197 -1.54 -13.31 17.36
C MET A 197 -2.00 -12.75 16.02
N ILE A 198 -1.07 -12.37 15.14
CA ILE A 198 -1.38 -11.81 13.81
C ILE A 198 -2.25 -12.77 13.00
N VAL A 199 -1.91 -14.07 12.98
CA VAL A 199 -2.69 -15.10 12.29
C VAL A 199 -4.07 -15.25 12.94
N ALA A 200 -4.13 -15.41 14.26
CA ALA A 200 -5.38 -15.62 14.98
C ALA A 200 -6.36 -14.44 14.80
N GLN A 201 -5.87 -13.22 14.82
CA GLN A 201 -6.69 -12.02 14.68
C GLN A 201 -7.14 -11.79 13.24
N ALA A 202 -6.29 -12.09 12.27
CA ALA A 202 -6.67 -12.06 10.86
C ALA A 202 -7.81 -13.06 10.59
N ASP A 203 -7.69 -14.28 11.10
CA ASP A 203 -8.75 -15.30 10.98
C ASP A 203 -10.03 -14.88 11.70
N ALA A 204 -9.93 -14.41 12.95
CA ALA A 204 -11.08 -13.95 13.72
C ALA A 204 -11.82 -12.79 13.03
N CYS A 205 -11.08 -11.85 12.43
CA CYS A 205 -11.66 -10.75 11.67
C CYS A 205 -12.39 -11.26 10.42
N VAL A 206 -11.75 -12.12 9.62
CA VAL A 206 -12.38 -12.65 8.40
C VAL A 206 -13.63 -13.46 8.74
N THR A 207 -13.58 -14.33 9.75
CA THR A 207 -14.73 -15.11 10.21
C THR A 207 -15.89 -14.20 10.64
N ALA A 208 -15.63 -13.17 11.46
CA ALA A 208 -16.67 -12.22 11.87
C ALA A 208 -17.25 -11.42 10.68
N LEU A 209 -16.44 -11.10 9.67
CA LEU A 209 -16.90 -10.41 8.47
C LEU A 209 -17.73 -11.33 7.55
N GLU A 210 -17.40 -12.62 7.48
CA GLU A 210 -18.16 -13.63 6.74
C GLU A 210 -19.54 -13.90 7.37
N GLU A 211 -19.63 -13.79 8.71
CA GLU A 211 -20.85 -13.94 9.50
C GLU A 211 -21.69 -12.64 9.62
N SER A 212 -21.13 -11.49 9.25
CA SER A 212 -21.81 -10.20 9.34
C SER A 212 -23.09 -10.15 8.49
N ALA A 213 -24.02 -9.24 8.76
CA ALA A 213 -25.14 -9.03 7.85
C ALA A 213 -24.70 -8.25 6.60
N ALA A 214 -25.24 -8.59 5.42
CA ALA A 214 -25.07 -7.78 4.23
C ALA A 214 -25.58 -6.35 4.47
N GLY A 215 -24.71 -5.35 4.27
CA GLY A 215 -25.05 -3.93 4.50
C GLY A 215 -24.89 -3.44 5.94
N ALA A 216 -24.38 -4.25 6.87
CA ALA A 216 -24.02 -3.78 8.21
C ALA A 216 -23.03 -2.60 8.13
N ALA A 217 -23.33 -1.50 8.82
CA ALA A 217 -22.41 -0.37 8.93
C ALA A 217 -21.50 -0.55 10.14
N LEU A 218 -20.22 -0.78 9.89
CA LEU A 218 -19.19 -0.90 10.92
C LEU A 218 -18.49 0.45 11.09
N VAL A 219 -18.31 0.89 12.33
CA VAL A 219 -17.61 2.14 12.63
C VAL A 219 -16.14 1.82 12.84
N SER A 220 -15.29 2.29 11.93
CA SER A 220 -13.84 2.14 12.00
C SER A 220 -13.16 3.46 12.41
N PRO A 221 -11.85 3.43 12.72
CA PRO A 221 -11.02 4.63 12.81
C PRO A 221 -11.16 5.64 11.66
N LEU A 222 -11.45 5.16 10.45
CA LEU A 222 -11.60 5.99 9.25
C LEU A 222 -13.08 6.23 8.90
N GLY A 223 -13.96 6.08 9.89
CA GLY A 223 -15.39 6.30 9.78
C GLY A 223 -16.18 5.06 9.36
N PRO A 224 -17.49 5.23 9.08
CA PRO A 224 -18.38 4.13 8.73
C PRO A 224 -18.00 3.46 7.42
N MET A 225 -18.05 2.12 7.40
CA MET A 225 -17.81 1.31 6.21
C MET A 225 -18.52 -0.06 6.30
N GLY A 226 -18.79 -0.68 5.15
CA GLY A 226 -19.36 -2.03 5.11
C GLY A 226 -18.29 -3.13 5.32
N PRO A 227 -18.70 -4.38 5.56
CA PRO A 227 -17.79 -5.48 5.90
C PRO A 227 -16.69 -5.72 4.84
N GLY A 228 -17.04 -5.70 3.55
CA GLY A 228 -16.07 -5.85 2.47
C GLY A 228 -15.02 -4.74 2.42
N VAL A 229 -15.39 -3.50 2.78
CA VAL A 229 -14.44 -2.37 2.84
C VAL A 229 -13.56 -2.49 4.09
N LEU A 230 -14.09 -2.99 5.21
CA LEU A 230 -13.29 -3.25 6.41
C LEU A 230 -12.25 -4.37 6.17
N GLY A 231 -12.64 -5.46 5.49
CA GLY A 231 -11.69 -6.50 5.09
C GLY A 231 -10.62 -5.96 4.12
N SER A 232 -11.01 -5.11 3.17
CA SER A 232 -10.08 -4.41 2.26
C SER A 232 -9.12 -3.48 3.03
N TYR A 233 -9.61 -2.84 4.11
CA TYR A 233 -8.80 -2.02 5.00
C TYR A 233 -7.78 -2.86 5.76
N LEU A 234 -8.20 -3.96 6.39
CA LEU A 234 -7.31 -4.89 7.09
C LEU A 234 -6.20 -5.39 6.15
N LEU A 235 -6.56 -5.86 4.95
CA LEU A 235 -5.57 -6.30 3.95
C LEU A 235 -4.57 -5.19 3.62
N THR A 236 -5.05 -3.96 3.40
CA THR A 236 -4.18 -2.81 3.12
C THR A 236 -3.20 -2.55 4.27
N HIS A 237 -3.66 -2.68 5.52
CA HIS A 237 -2.84 -2.50 6.72
C HIS A 237 -1.76 -3.55 6.85
N MET A 238 -2.13 -4.81 6.66
CA MET A 238 -1.19 -5.93 6.70
C MET A 238 -0.15 -5.84 5.58
N LEU A 239 -0.55 -5.49 4.35
CA LEU A 239 0.41 -5.34 3.24
C LEU A 239 1.39 -4.18 3.48
N GLY A 240 0.93 -3.08 4.05
CA GLY A 240 1.78 -1.94 4.40
C GLY A 240 2.85 -2.32 5.42
N HIS A 241 2.44 -2.88 6.56
CA HIS A 241 3.37 -3.30 7.62
C HIS A 241 4.20 -4.53 7.23
N GLY A 242 3.62 -5.49 6.54
CA GLY A 242 4.31 -6.66 6.01
C GLY A 242 5.41 -6.30 5.01
N TYR A 243 5.17 -5.30 4.13
CA TYR A 243 6.22 -4.73 3.29
C TYR A 243 7.35 -4.10 4.11
N ASP A 244 7.00 -3.33 5.14
CA ASP A 244 7.98 -2.66 5.99
C ASP A 244 8.83 -3.67 6.78
N LEU A 245 8.23 -4.73 7.29
CA LEU A 245 8.90 -5.85 7.97
C LEU A 245 9.80 -6.64 7.01
N ALA A 246 9.28 -7.03 5.83
CA ALA A 246 10.07 -7.73 4.82
C ALA A 246 11.30 -6.91 4.40
N ARG A 247 11.12 -5.61 4.18
CA ARG A 247 12.22 -4.68 3.86
C ARG A 247 13.20 -4.55 5.02
N ALA A 248 12.71 -4.43 6.26
CA ALA A 248 13.55 -4.37 7.44
C ALA A 248 14.38 -5.64 7.59
N LEU A 249 13.86 -6.81 7.24
CA LEU A 249 14.56 -8.09 7.36
C LEU A 249 15.41 -8.47 6.13
N GLY A 250 15.27 -7.74 5.02
CA GLY A 250 15.97 -8.05 3.75
C GLY A 250 15.32 -9.18 2.96
N CYS A 251 14.04 -9.46 3.20
CA CYS A 251 13.26 -10.48 2.52
C CYS A 251 12.45 -9.89 1.35
N ALA A 252 12.00 -10.75 0.44
CA ALA A 252 11.03 -10.36 -0.57
C ALA A 252 9.69 -9.96 0.06
N HIS A 253 9.01 -8.96 -0.51
CA HIS A 253 7.70 -8.53 -0.02
C HIS A 253 6.55 -9.33 -0.63
N MET A 254 5.44 -9.45 0.10
CA MET A 254 4.22 -10.18 -0.26
C MET A 254 3.25 -9.47 -1.21
N ILE A 255 3.52 -8.20 -1.55
CA ILE A 255 2.59 -7.42 -2.39
C ILE A 255 2.65 -7.93 -3.83
N ASP A 256 1.51 -8.38 -4.32
CA ASP A 256 1.28 -8.73 -5.72
C ASP A 256 0.07 -7.96 -6.29
N ARG A 257 -0.16 -8.15 -7.59
CA ARG A 257 -1.24 -7.48 -8.31
C ARG A 257 -2.65 -7.84 -7.79
N ALA A 258 -2.91 -9.11 -7.50
CA ALA A 258 -4.24 -9.56 -7.10
C ALA A 258 -4.61 -8.97 -5.73
N ARG A 259 -3.66 -8.99 -4.79
CA ARG A 259 -3.81 -8.36 -3.47
C ARG A 259 -4.01 -6.86 -3.58
N VAL A 260 -3.31 -6.17 -4.49
CA VAL A 260 -3.55 -4.73 -4.73
C VAL A 260 -4.98 -4.47 -5.20
N GLU A 261 -5.52 -5.27 -6.13
CA GLU A 261 -6.89 -5.07 -6.61
C GLU A 261 -7.92 -5.23 -5.46
N LEU A 262 -7.67 -6.13 -4.51
CA LEU A 262 -8.48 -6.32 -3.30
C LEU A 262 -8.40 -5.16 -2.29
N THR A 263 -7.36 -4.31 -2.35
CA THR A 263 -7.25 -3.08 -1.53
C THR A 263 -8.04 -1.89 -2.08
N LEU A 264 -8.47 -1.94 -3.35
CA LEU A 264 -9.10 -0.79 -4.01
C LEU A 264 -10.39 -0.30 -3.34
N PRO A 265 -11.30 -1.16 -2.85
CA PRO A 265 -12.49 -0.70 -2.14
C PRO A 265 -12.15 0.23 -0.97
N PHE A 266 -11.17 -0.15 -0.13
CA PHE A 266 -10.70 0.70 0.95
C PHE A 266 -10.05 1.99 0.45
N LEU A 267 -9.12 1.92 -0.52
CA LEU A 267 -8.42 3.10 -1.02
C LEU A 267 -9.39 4.14 -1.63
N ILE A 268 -10.41 3.68 -2.36
CA ILE A 268 -11.47 4.53 -2.92
C ILE A 268 -12.27 5.22 -1.81
N THR A 269 -12.63 4.47 -0.76
CA THR A 269 -13.36 5.00 0.40
C THR A 269 -12.50 5.97 1.22
N ALA A 270 -11.21 5.69 1.41
CA ALA A 270 -10.33 6.47 2.25
C ALA A 270 -9.82 7.76 1.59
N MET A 271 -9.57 7.76 0.27
CA MET A 271 -8.98 8.88 -0.47
C MET A 271 -9.58 10.26 -0.17
N PRO A 272 -10.93 10.46 -0.17
CA PRO A 272 -11.52 11.76 0.13
C PRO A 272 -11.17 12.29 1.53
N ARG A 273 -10.93 11.39 2.50
CA ARG A 273 -10.66 11.74 3.90
C ARG A 273 -9.22 12.20 4.12
N VAL A 274 -8.33 11.87 3.20
CA VAL A 274 -6.90 12.21 3.26
C VAL A 274 -6.51 13.24 2.21
N SER A 275 -7.48 13.94 1.61
CA SER A 275 -7.19 15.02 0.68
C SER A 275 -6.57 16.22 1.39
N GLU A 276 -5.57 16.84 0.78
CA GLU A 276 -4.92 18.04 1.29
C GLU A 276 -5.67 19.31 0.83
N PRO A 277 -6.39 20.02 1.73
CA PRO A 277 -7.24 21.14 1.35
C PRO A 277 -6.49 22.25 0.61
N ALA A 278 -5.24 22.54 0.99
CA ALA A 278 -4.43 23.56 0.33
C ALA A 278 -4.10 23.19 -1.13
N ARG A 279 -4.05 21.90 -1.45
CA ARG A 279 -3.70 21.38 -2.78
C ARG A 279 -4.92 21.17 -3.66
N THR A 280 -6.11 20.98 -3.07
CA THR A 280 -7.38 20.86 -3.79
C THR A 280 -8.07 22.21 -4.01
N ALA A 281 -7.75 23.23 -3.23
CA ALA A 281 -8.28 24.58 -3.37
C ALA A 281 -8.11 25.12 -4.80
N GLY A 282 -9.21 25.61 -5.39
CA GLY A 282 -9.22 26.18 -6.75
C GLY A 282 -8.99 25.17 -7.89
N LEU A 283 -8.79 23.88 -7.60
CA LEU A 283 -8.62 22.85 -8.61
C LEU A 283 -9.99 22.34 -9.10
N SER A 284 -10.20 22.37 -10.41
CA SER A 284 -11.29 21.67 -11.09
C SER A 284 -10.71 20.69 -12.10
N ALA A 285 -10.75 19.40 -11.76
CA ALA A 285 -10.12 18.34 -12.55
C ALA A 285 -10.79 16.98 -12.34
N SER A 286 -10.78 16.18 -13.40
CA SER A 286 -11.24 14.79 -13.38
C SER A 286 -10.11 13.85 -13.81
N TYR A 287 -9.90 12.79 -13.02
CA TYR A 287 -8.86 11.79 -13.25
C TYR A 287 -9.49 10.43 -13.47
N ALA A 288 -8.92 9.66 -14.39
CA ALA A 288 -9.12 8.23 -14.49
C ALA A 288 -7.85 7.52 -14.01
N ILE A 289 -7.94 6.78 -12.92
CA ILE A 289 -6.83 5.94 -12.43
C ILE A 289 -7.04 4.54 -12.96
N ARG A 290 -6.03 3.99 -13.62
CA ARG A 290 -6.04 2.65 -14.21
C ARG A 290 -4.82 1.89 -13.72
N LEU A 291 -5.05 0.71 -13.17
CA LEU A 291 -4.01 -0.24 -12.86
C LEU A 291 -3.76 -1.14 -14.06
N TRP A 292 -2.53 -1.59 -14.23
CA TRP A 292 -2.22 -2.58 -15.25
C TRP A 292 -3.07 -3.83 -15.04
N GLY A 293 -3.77 -4.22 -16.10
CA GLY A 293 -4.51 -5.47 -16.19
C GLY A 293 -5.92 -5.51 -15.62
N GLY A 294 -6.47 -4.46 -14.99
CA GLY A 294 -7.90 -4.50 -14.64
C GLY A 294 -8.42 -3.37 -13.77
N GLY A 295 -7.81 -3.17 -12.59
CA GLY A 295 -8.29 -2.20 -11.60
C GLY A 295 -8.43 -0.79 -12.15
N ARG A 296 -9.52 -0.09 -11.84
CA ARG A 296 -9.74 1.29 -12.29
C ARG A 296 -10.74 2.02 -11.40
N PHE A 297 -10.56 3.32 -11.25
CA PHE A 297 -11.49 4.18 -10.53
C PHE A 297 -11.38 5.64 -11.00
N GLY A 298 -12.37 6.44 -10.65
CA GLY A 298 -12.47 7.86 -11.00
C GLY A 298 -12.24 8.76 -9.79
N VAL A 299 -11.57 9.88 -10.02
CA VAL A 299 -11.38 10.93 -9.01
C VAL A 299 -11.81 12.25 -9.61
N ARG A 300 -12.65 13.01 -8.92
CA ARG A 300 -13.07 14.35 -9.32
C ARG A 300 -12.73 15.32 -8.20
N VAL A 301 -12.07 16.40 -8.56
CA VAL A 301 -11.84 17.56 -7.69
C VAL A 301 -12.67 18.70 -8.22
N ALA A 302 -13.54 19.25 -7.39
CA ALA A 302 -14.37 20.42 -7.71
C ALA A 302 -14.67 21.20 -6.44
N GLY A 303 -14.47 22.52 -6.47
CA GLY A 303 -14.77 23.38 -5.31
C GLY A 303 -13.97 23.03 -4.05
N GLY A 304 -12.73 22.53 -4.20
CA GLY A 304 -11.91 22.05 -3.08
C GLY A 304 -12.27 20.66 -2.55
N ALA A 305 -13.42 20.09 -2.95
CA ALA A 305 -13.85 18.76 -2.55
C ALA A 305 -13.32 17.67 -3.49
N VAL A 306 -12.96 16.53 -2.92
CA VAL A 306 -12.59 15.32 -3.67
C VAL A 306 -13.73 14.31 -3.60
N ALA A 307 -14.20 13.87 -4.76
CA ALA A 307 -15.11 12.75 -4.90
C ALA A 307 -14.40 11.60 -5.63
N VAL A 308 -14.48 10.40 -5.08
CA VAL A 308 -13.92 9.18 -5.68
C VAL A 308 -15.03 8.18 -5.92
N GLY A 309 -15.01 7.52 -7.08
CA GLY A 309 -16.01 6.52 -7.45
C GLY A 309 -15.40 5.33 -8.16
N PRO A 310 -16.06 4.16 -8.14
CA PRO A 310 -15.54 2.93 -8.72
C PRO A 310 -15.46 2.97 -10.25
N ARG A 311 -16.14 3.94 -10.89
CA ARG A 311 -16.11 4.13 -12.35
C ARG A 311 -15.35 5.40 -12.70
N PRO A 312 -14.35 5.32 -13.60
CA PRO A 312 -13.74 6.50 -14.19
C PRO A 312 -14.78 7.38 -14.92
N PRO A 313 -14.59 8.70 -14.98
CA PRO A 313 -15.39 9.58 -15.84
C PRO A 313 -15.25 9.19 -17.32
N ASP A 314 -16.28 9.45 -18.13
CA ASP A 314 -16.24 9.16 -19.58
C ASP A 314 -15.20 10.00 -20.33
N ARG A 315 -14.98 11.24 -19.86
CA ARG A 315 -14.03 12.19 -20.46
C ARG A 315 -13.10 12.77 -19.37
N PRO A 316 -12.18 11.97 -18.82
CA PRO A 316 -11.26 12.44 -17.80
C PRO A 316 -10.30 13.47 -18.41
N ASP A 317 -9.92 14.46 -17.61
CA ASP A 317 -8.89 15.41 -18.00
C ASP A 317 -7.52 14.75 -18.10
N CYS A 318 -7.23 13.85 -17.16
CA CYS A 318 -6.00 13.11 -17.09
C CYS A 318 -6.31 11.63 -16.80
N THR A 319 -5.78 10.73 -17.60
CA THR A 319 -5.74 9.30 -17.30
C THR A 319 -4.34 8.94 -16.84
N ILE A 320 -4.24 8.29 -15.69
CA ILE A 320 -2.99 7.77 -15.12
C ILE A 320 -3.07 6.25 -15.14
N LEU A 321 -2.20 5.62 -15.92
CA LEU A 321 -1.99 4.18 -15.93
C LEU A 321 -0.76 3.85 -15.11
N ILE A 322 -0.91 2.96 -14.13
CA ILE A 322 0.13 2.68 -13.15
C ILE A 322 0.22 1.19 -12.83
N GLU A 323 1.44 0.71 -12.60
CA GLU A 323 1.70 -0.64 -12.12
C GLU A 323 1.08 -0.87 -10.73
N PRO A 324 0.31 -1.95 -10.49
CA PRO A 324 -0.44 -2.16 -9.25
C PRO A 324 0.38 -2.04 -7.96
N VAL A 325 1.53 -2.73 -7.86
CA VAL A 325 2.36 -2.70 -6.65
C VAL A 325 2.93 -1.30 -6.44
N THR A 326 3.36 -0.64 -7.51
CA THR A 326 3.81 0.75 -7.48
C THR A 326 2.71 1.70 -7.03
N PHE A 327 1.48 1.51 -7.49
CA PHE A 327 0.32 2.27 -7.04
C PHE A 327 0.11 2.14 -5.54
N LEU A 328 0.05 0.92 -5.00
CA LEU A 328 -0.16 0.71 -3.57
C LEU A 328 0.99 1.30 -2.75
N LEU A 329 2.24 1.06 -3.14
CA LEU A 329 3.39 1.62 -2.43
C LEU A 329 3.44 3.15 -2.46
N MET A 330 2.99 3.77 -3.56
CA MET A 330 2.85 5.23 -3.63
C MET A 330 1.69 5.74 -2.78
N ALA A 331 0.54 5.07 -2.80
CA ALA A 331 -0.63 5.42 -1.99
C ALA A 331 -0.32 5.33 -0.49
N LEU A 332 0.54 4.39 -0.10
CA LEU A 332 1.05 4.25 1.26
C LEU A 332 2.27 5.15 1.52
N GLY A 333 2.77 5.96 0.58
CA GLY A 333 3.94 6.82 0.82
C GLY A 333 5.27 6.07 0.99
N ARG A 334 5.34 4.77 0.65
CA ARG A 334 6.55 3.95 0.71
C ARG A 334 7.44 4.09 -0.54
N ARG A 335 6.95 4.79 -1.58
CA ARG A 335 7.68 5.02 -2.83
C ARG A 335 7.39 6.39 -3.44
N GLY A 336 8.45 7.07 -3.91
CA GLY A 336 8.34 8.37 -4.58
C GLY A 336 8.00 8.27 -6.07
N GLN A 337 7.17 9.20 -6.56
CA GLN A 337 6.64 9.20 -7.93
C GLN A 337 7.73 9.23 -9.03
N TRP A 338 8.79 10.00 -8.85
CA TRP A 338 9.82 10.19 -9.89
C TRP A 338 10.58 8.90 -10.19
N SER A 339 10.86 8.11 -9.15
CA SER A 339 11.47 6.78 -9.31
C SER A 339 10.59 5.81 -10.09
N ALA A 340 9.27 5.93 -9.97
CA ALA A 340 8.31 5.08 -10.66
C ALA A 340 8.16 5.49 -12.12
N ILE A 341 8.12 6.80 -12.40
CA ILE A 341 8.11 7.35 -13.76
C ILE A 341 9.39 6.94 -14.51
N ALA A 342 10.57 7.11 -13.89
CA ALA A 342 11.85 6.76 -14.51
C ALA A 342 11.94 5.26 -14.86
N GLN A 343 11.21 4.40 -14.14
CA GLN A 343 11.13 2.96 -14.41
C GLN A 343 9.99 2.57 -15.37
N GLY A 344 9.32 3.54 -16.00
CA GLY A 344 8.22 3.28 -16.93
C GLY A 344 6.96 2.69 -16.28
N ARG A 345 6.83 2.79 -14.95
CA ARG A 345 5.72 2.20 -14.20
C ARG A 345 4.46 3.08 -14.15
N ILE A 346 4.57 4.30 -14.68
CA ILE A 346 3.50 5.29 -14.72
C ILE A 346 3.47 5.91 -16.12
N LEU A 347 2.29 5.90 -16.74
CA LEU A 347 2.01 6.58 -18.00
C LEU A 347 0.79 7.48 -17.82
N ALA A 348 0.83 8.68 -18.39
CA ALA A 348 -0.26 9.63 -18.31
C ALA A 348 -0.63 10.18 -19.69
N TRP A 349 -1.94 10.31 -19.96
CA TRP A 349 -2.46 10.90 -21.19
C TRP A 349 -3.81 11.58 -20.95
N GLY A 350 -4.33 12.28 -21.96
CA GLY A 350 -5.63 12.96 -21.90
C GLY A 350 -5.54 14.41 -22.36
N ARG A 351 -6.51 15.23 -21.97
CA ARG A 351 -6.57 16.67 -22.32
C ARG A 351 -5.58 17.51 -21.51
N ARG A 352 -5.29 17.08 -20.27
CA ARG A 352 -4.44 17.76 -19.31
C ARG A 352 -3.46 16.77 -18.63
N PRO A 353 -2.59 16.08 -19.38
CA PRO A 353 -1.70 15.04 -18.84
C PRO A 353 -0.69 15.58 -17.82
N TRP A 354 -0.36 16.87 -17.87
CA TRP A 354 0.48 17.55 -16.87
C TRP A 354 -0.14 17.62 -15.47
N LEU A 355 -1.41 17.22 -15.29
CA LEU A 355 -2.01 17.03 -13.97
C LEU A 355 -1.51 15.77 -13.25
N ALA A 356 -0.98 14.77 -13.98
CA ALA A 356 -0.50 13.53 -13.39
C ALA A 356 0.55 13.70 -12.26
N PRO A 357 1.63 14.48 -12.43
CA PRO A 357 2.61 14.67 -11.35
C PRO A 357 2.07 15.44 -10.14
N ARG A 358 0.93 16.14 -10.29
CA ARG A 358 0.25 16.82 -9.16
C ARG A 358 -0.63 15.87 -8.37
N PHE A 359 -1.09 14.78 -8.98
CA PHE A 359 -2.10 13.90 -8.39
C PHE A 359 -1.70 13.32 -7.02
N PRO A 360 -0.48 12.78 -6.81
CA PRO A 360 -0.09 12.27 -5.49
C PRO A 360 -0.10 13.35 -4.40
N ALA A 361 0.23 14.60 -4.76
CA ALA A 361 0.29 15.72 -3.82
C ALA A 361 -1.10 16.27 -3.43
N LEU A 362 -2.18 15.76 -4.01
CA LEU A 362 -3.55 16.09 -3.58
C LEU A 362 -3.93 15.35 -2.30
N PHE A 363 -3.13 14.39 -1.87
CA PHE A 363 -3.41 13.51 -0.74
C PHE A 363 -2.22 13.46 0.21
N THR A 364 -2.52 13.39 1.49
CA THR A 364 -1.52 13.11 2.52
C THR A 364 -1.44 11.60 2.67
N ALA A 365 -0.27 11.04 2.36
CA ALA A 365 -0.04 9.62 2.55
C ALA A 365 -0.17 9.26 4.05
N PRO A 366 -0.80 8.12 4.37
CA PRO A 366 -1.11 7.74 5.73
C PRO A 366 0.11 7.25 6.51
#